data_AF-A0A1X1NPR7-F1
#
_entry.id   AF-A0A1X1NPR7-F1
#
_cell.length_a   1.000
_cell.length_b   1.000
_cell.length_c   1.000
_cell.angle_alpha   90.00
_cell.angle_beta   90.00
_cell.angle_gamma   90.00
#
_symmetry.space_group_name_H-M   'P 1'
#
loop_
_entity.id
_entity.type
_entity.pdbx_description
1 polymer ?
#
loop_
_entity_poly.entity_id
_entity_poly.type
_entity_poly.pdbx_seq_one_letter_code
_entity_poly.pdbx_strand_id
1 'polypeptide(L)' 'MVALQIRDVPDEVRDILADRARQLGQSLQTYLLSLVTAEAERANNLALLRAFEDRADGVDTDMTETVAEIEAGRTERDN' A
#
# COMPACT_ATOMS: atom_id res chain seq x y z
N MET A 1 11.89 18.66 -12.69
CA MET A 1 11.87 18.49 -11.22
C MET A 1 10.72 19.35 -10.70
N VAL A 2 9.77 18.76 -9.97
CA VAL A 2 8.61 19.49 -9.41
C VAL A 2 8.90 19.74 -7.94
N ALA A 3 8.69 20.98 -7.47
CA ALA A 3 8.85 21.35 -6.07
C ALA A 3 7.48 21.56 -5.43
N LEU A 4 7.26 20.95 -4.26
CA LEU A 4 6.07 21.15 -3.45
C LEU A 4 6.44 22.00 -2.23
N GLN A 5 5.76 23.14 -2.05
CA GLN A 5 5.92 23.99 -0.87
C GLN A 5 4.71 23.83 0.05
N ILE A 6 4.97 23.39 1.28
CA ILE A 6 3.96 23.34 2.34
C ILE A 6 4.08 24.63 3.16
N ARG A 7 2.98 25.39 3.27
CA ARG A 7 2.93 26.66 4.00
C ARG A 7 2.20 26.49 5.33
N ASP A 8 2.45 27.43 6.23
CA ASP A 8 1.75 27.53 7.52
C ASP A 8 1.90 26.28 8.41
N VAL A 9 3.06 25.61 8.32
CA VAL A 9 3.41 24.50 9.19
C VAL A 9 3.78 25.07 10.57
N PRO A 10 3.08 24.69 11.65
CA PRO A 10 3.47 25.10 12.99
C PRO A 10 4.90 24.62 13.31
N ASP A 11 5.68 25.46 14.00
CA ASP A 11 7.08 25.15 14.31
C ASP A 11 7.23 23.82 15.06
N GLU A 12 6.34 23.55 16.01
CA GLU A 12 6.31 22.29 16.75
C GLU A 12 6.15 21.08 15.83
N VAL A 13 5.26 21.16 14.84
CA VAL A 13 5.03 20.07 13.88
C VAL A 13 6.26 19.87 13.01
N ARG A 14 6.89 20.95 12.53
CA ARG A 14 8.15 20.88 11.78
C ARG A 14 9.23 20.19 12.60
N ASP A 15 9.37 20.54 13.86
CA ASP A 15 10.43 20.04 14.73
C ASP A 15 10.25 18.54 15.03
N ILE A 16 9.02 18.11 15.31
CA ILE A 16 8.70 16.67 15.47
C ILE A 16 9.06 15.88 14.20
N LEU A 17 8.72 16.41 13.02
CA LEU A 17 9.03 15.75 11.75
C LEU A 17 10.54 15.73 11.48
N ALA A 18 11.25 16.80 11.82
CA ALA A 18 12.70 16.87 11.69
C ALA A 18 13.41 15.90 12.63
N ASP A 19 12.93 15.75 13.86
CA ASP A 19 13.44 14.78 14.83
C ASP A 19 13.25 13.35 14.33
N ARG A 20 12.06 13.01 13.81
CA ARG A 20 11.81 11.71 13.17
C ARG A 20 12.73 11.44 11.98
N ALA A 21 12.89 12.42 11.09
CA ALA A 21 13.80 12.29 9.96
C ALA A 21 15.24 12.00 10.43
N ARG A 22 15.71 12.69 11.47
CA ARG A 22 17.03 12.47 12.07
C ARG A 22 17.17 11.09 12.70
N GLN A 23 16.16 10.58 13.40
CA GLN A 23 16.15 9.22 13.96
C GLN A 23 16.28 8.15 12.87
N LEU A 24 15.75 8.42 11.67
CA LEU A 24 15.84 7.54 10.51
C LEU A 24 17.11 7.77 9.67
N GLY A 25 18.00 8.69 10.07
CA GLY A 25 19.20 9.03 9.31
C GLY A 25 18.91 9.75 7.98
N GLN A 26 17.75 10.39 7.86
CA GLN A 26 17.26 11.02 6.63
C GLN A 26 17.21 12.54 6.78
N SER A 27 17.34 13.25 5.65
CA SER A 27 17.00 14.66 5.60
C SER A 27 15.48 14.85 5.74
N LEU A 28 15.04 16.00 6.29
CA LEU A 28 13.61 16.30 6.39
C LEU A 28 12.92 16.28 5.02
N GLN A 29 13.58 16.76 3.96
CA GLN A 29 13.03 16.70 2.60
C GLN A 29 12.81 15.27 2.13
N THR A 30 13.80 14.40 2.31
CA THR A 30 13.69 12.98 1.93
C THR A 30 12.58 12.28 2.69
N TYR A 31 12.48 12.56 3.99
CA TYR A 31 11.43 12.01 4.86
C TYR A 31 10.03 12.49 4.45
N LEU A 32 9.87 13.78 4.15
CA LEU A 32 8.59 14.30 3.70
C LEU A 32 8.21 13.76 2.32
N LEU A 33 9.18 13.61 1.42
CA LEU A 33 8.95 13.00 0.11
C LEU A 33 8.45 11.56 0.23
N SER A 34 9.08 10.75 1.09
CA SER A 34 8.62 9.37 1.30
C SER A 34 7.23 9.32 1.90
N LEU A 35 6.92 10.22 2.83
CA LEU A 35 5.61 10.31 3.47
C LEU A 35 4.49 10.67 2.48
N VAL A 36 4.70 11.69 1.64
CA VAL A 36 3.68 12.08 0.64
C VAL A 36 3.53 11.04 -0.48
N THR A 37 4.62 10.37 -0.85
CA THR A 37 4.59 9.31 -1.87
C THR A 37 3.82 8.10 -1.37
N ALA A 38 4.13 7.64 -0.14
CA ALA A 38 3.42 6.53 0.48
C ALA A 38 1.93 6.85 0.69
N GLU A 39 1.59 8.10 1.01
CA GLU A 39 0.19 8.52 1.11
C GLU A 39 -0.54 8.48 -0.23
N ALA A 40 0.10 8.98 -1.30
CA ALA A 40 -0.48 8.92 -2.64
C ALA A 40 -0.69 7.48 -3.13
N GLU A 41 0.27 6.59 -2.87
CA GLU A 41 0.14 5.16 -3.19
C GLU A 41 -1.02 4.51 -2.44
N ARG A 42 -1.16 4.78 -1.13
CA ARG A 42 -2.28 4.27 -0.34
C ARG A 42 -3.63 4.77 -0.85
N ALA A 43 -3.72 6.07 -1.16
CA ALA A 43 -4.94 6.64 -1.72
C ALA A 43 -5.30 6.02 -3.08
N ASN A 44 -4.31 5.78 -3.93
CA ASN A 44 -4.50 5.13 -5.22
C ASN A 44 -4.94 3.66 -5.07
N ASN A 45 -4.32 2.91 -4.16
CA ASN A 45 -4.69 1.52 -3.89
C ASN A 45 -6.13 1.42 -3.36
N LEU A 46 -6.53 2.33 -2.47
CA LEU A 46 -7.91 2.38 -1.98
C LEU A 46 -8.90 2.71 -3.10
N ALA A 47 -8.55 3.64 -3.99
CA ALA A 47 -9.38 3.97 -5.15
C ALA A 47 -9.53 2.77 -6.11
N LEU A 48 -8.45 2.02 -6.34
CA LEU A 48 -8.48 0.80 -7.13
C LEU A 48 -9.38 -0.26 -6.48
N LEU A 49 -9.22 -0.53 -5.18
CA LEU A 49 -10.04 -1.51 -4.47
C LEU A 49 -11.53 -1.14 -4.54
N ARG A 50 -11.88 0.13 -4.33
CA ARG A 50 -13.26 0.62 -4.50
C ARG A 50 -13.80 0.45 -5.91
N ALA A 51 -12.96 0.64 -6.93
CA ALA A 51 -13.37 0.40 -8.32
C ALA A 51 -13.71 -1.07 -8.60
N PHE A 52 -13.24 -2.00 -7.77
CA PHE A 52 -13.58 -3.43 -7.84
C PHE A 52 -14.71 -3.84 -6.87
N GLU A 53 -15.15 -2.99 -5.93
CA GLU A 53 -16.24 -3.35 -4.99
C GLU A 53 -17.58 -3.63 -5.71
N ASP A 54 -17.84 -2.96 -6.84
CA ASP A 54 -19.05 -3.17 -7.64
C ASP A 54 -18.90 -4.30 -8.69
N ARG A 55 -17.75 -5.00 -8.68
CA ARG A 55 -17.41 -5.99 -9.69
C ARG A 55 -17.76 -7.41 -9.22
N ALA A 56 -18.86 -7.95 -9.75
CA ALA A 56 -19.36 -9.29 -9.44
C ALA A 56 -18.85 -10.39 -10.39
N ASP A 57 -17.90 -10.09 -11.27
CA ASP A 57 -17.29 -11.08 -12.18
C ASP A 57 -15.96 -11.64 -11.65
N GLY A 58 -15.64 -11.36 -10.38
CA GLY A 58 -14.62 -12.09 -9.65
C GLY A 58 -14.98 -13.56 -9.58
N VAL A 59 -13.97 -14.43 -9.65
CA VAL A 59 -14.18 -15.86 -9.46
C VAL A 59 -14.46 -16.08 -7.97
N ASP A 60 -15.71 -16.35 -7.63
CA ASP A 60 -16.09 -16.85 -6.31
C ASP A 60 -15.75 -18.33 -6.23
N THR A 61 -14.45 -18.62 -6.06
CA THR A 61 -14.03 -20.00 -5.82
C THR A 61 -14.24 -20.31 -4.35
N ASP A 62 -15.12 -21.26 -4.06
CA ASP A 62 -15.25 -21.81 -2.72
C ASP A 62 -13.90 -22.43 -2.32
N MET A 63 -13.43 -22.13 -1.12
CA MET A 63 -12.19 -22.69 -0.58
C MET A 63 -12.20 -24.23 -0.64
N THR A 64 -13.37 -24.85 -0.50
CA THR A 64 -13.54 -26.30 -0.60
C THR A 64 -13.32 -26.84 -2.02
N GLU A 65 -13.74 -26.10 -3.05
CA GLU A 65 -13.51 -26.45 -4.47
C GLU A 65 -12.03 -26.36 -4.82
N THR A 66 -11.35 -25.31 -4.36
CA THR A 66 -9.90 -25.14 -4.57
C THR A 66 -9.09 -26.27 -3.93
N VAL A 67 -9.46 -26.69 -2.71
CA VAL A 67 -8.77 -27.79 -2.00
C VAL A 67 -8.98 -29.12 -2.72
N ALA A 68 -10.20 -29.42 -3.17
CA ALA A 68 -10.49 -30.64 -3.91
C ALA A 68 -9.71 -30.72 -5.23
N GLU A 69 -9.56 -29.60 -5.94
CA GLU A 69 -8.79 -29.53 -7.20
C GLU A 69 -7.30 -29.76 -6.97
N ILE A 70 -6.74 -29.23 -5.86
CA ILE A 70 -5.34 -29.47 -5.47
C ILE A 70 -5.10 -30.95 -5.10
N GLU A 71 -6.03 -31.58 -4.38
CA GLU A 71 -5.93 -32.99 -3.99
C GLU A 71 -6.04 -33.94 -5.20
N ALA A 72 -6.94 -33.64 -6.14
CA ALA A 72 -7.06 -34.38 -7.39
C ALA A 72 -5.74 -34.30 -8.20
N GLY A 73 -5.18 -33.11 -8.33
CA GLY A 73 -3.92 -32.90 -9.05
C GLY A 73 -2.68 -33.52 -8.39
N ARG A 74 -2.72 -33.88 -7.11
CA ARG A 74 -1.66 -34.68 -6.44
C ARG A 74 -1.82 -36.16 -6.73
N THR A 75 -3.06 -36.65 -6.71
CA THR A 75 -3.38 -38.05 -6.97
C THR A 75 -3.04 -38.46 -8.40
N GLU A 76 -3.19 -37.55 -9.37
CA GLU A 76 -2.78 -37.77 -10.77
C GLU A 76 -1.25 -37.82 -10.98
N ARG A 77 -0.46 -37.25 -10.07
CA ARG A 77 1.02 -37.26 -10.17
C ARG A 77 1.66 -38.47 -9.50
N ASP A 78 0.97 -39.06 -8.53
CA ASP A 78 1.41 -40.24 -7.79
C ASP A 78 0.97 -41.56 -8.47
N ASN A 79 0.31 -41.48 -9.63
CA ASN A 79 -0.08 -42.60 -10.51
C ASN A 79 0.78 -42.62 -11.77
#